data_AF-A0A2C5Z3C9-F1
#
_entry.id   AF-A0A2C5Z3C9-F1
#
_cell.length_a   1.000
_cell.length_b   1.000
_cell.length_c   1.000
_cell.angle_alpha   90.00
_cell.angle_beta   90.00
_cell.angle_gamma   90.00
#
_symmetry.space_group_name_H-M   'P 1'
#
loop_
_entity.id
_entity.type
_entity.pdbx_description
1 polymer ?
#
loop_
_entity_poly.entity_id
_entity_poly.type
_entity_poly.pdbx_seq_one_letter_code
_entity_poly.pdbx_strand_id
1 'polypeptide(L)'
;MATMRDVLMMHPTNPVEITGAISSSNKSWTEEYDPITNLRVHTRVVQGGIIANYPTACLPFYADDHRRLSSPSILPNPTSWTLKNEADIECWFFSEICQIVRGAWLEAPLVVFNKQARPPGEVHKQAVDSVYIIKPNGDEHVLMIGEAKRNLIEPEAWQYGNVLELASQTRFSQELRG
;
A
#
# COMPACT_ATOMS: atom_id res chain seq x y z
N MET A 1 14.15 16.60 18.57
CA MET A 1 13.95 16.07 17.20
C MET A 1 12.86 15.02 17.30
N ALA A 2 11.84 15.05 16.45
CA ALA A 2 10.79 14.03 16.48
C ALA A 2 11.38 12.66 16.09
N THR A 3 10.91 11.61 16.75
CA THR A 3 11.23 10.23 16.38
C THR A 3 10.25 9.73 15.32
N MET A 4 10.60 8.61 14.67
CA MET A 4 9.69 7.92 13.77
C MET A 4 8.37 7.57 14.47
N ARG A 5 8.43 7.11 15.72
CA ARG A 5 7.23 6.86 16.52
C ARG A 5 6.36 8.09 16.66
N ASP A 6 6.95 9.24 16.97
CA ASP A 6 6.19 10.49 17.14
C ASP A 6 5.48 10.87 15.85
N VAL A 7 6.18 10.79 14.71
CA VAL A 7 5.61 11.15 13.41
C VAL A 7 4.53 10.16 12.95
N LEU A 8 4.71 8.84 13.16
CA LEU A 8 3.70 7.84 12.80
C LEU A 8 2.42 7.92 13.63
N MET A 9 2.50 8.44 14.85
CA MET A 9 1.33 8.71 15.69
C MET A 9 0.57 9.97 15.26
N MET A 10 1.17 10.80 14.40
CA MET A 10 0.48 11.93 13.79
C MET A 10 -0.26 11.46 12.53
N HIS A 11 -1.51 11.88 12.37
CA HIS A 11 -2.19 11.76 11.09
C HIS A 11 -1.63 12.79 10.09
N PRO A 12 -1.57 12.48 8.78
CA PRO A 12 -1.20 13.47 7.77
C PRO A 12 -2.04 14.74 7.92
N THR A 13 -1.36 15.89 8.02
CA THR A 13 -2.01 17.19 8.28
C THR A 13 -2.21 18.03 7.02
N ASN A 14 -1.60 17.64 5.90
CA ASN A 14 -1.72 18.34 4.64
C ASN A 14 -3.15 18.21 4.09
N PRO A 15 -3.79 19.31 3.63
CA PRO A 15 -5.16 19.27 3.13
C PRO A 15 -5.27 18.42 1.86
N VAL A 16 -6.36 17.65 1.77
CA VAL A 16 -6.64 16.74 0.65
C VAL A 16 -8.07 16.98 0.14
N GLU A 17 -8.18 17.29 -1.14
CA GLU A 17 -9.46 17.36 -1.86
C GLU A 17 -9.72 16.05 -2.63
N ILE A 18 -10.82 15.37 -2.30
CA ILE A 18 -11.23 14.11 -2.94
C ILE A 18 -12.27 14.37 -4.02
N THR A 19 -11.89 14.20 -5.28
CA THR A 19 -12.76 14.49 -6.44
C THR A 19 -13.76 13.40 -6.82
N GLY A 20 -13.73 12.23 -6.17
CA GLY A 20 -14.61 11.10 -6.51
C GLY A 20 -14.25 10.30 -7.78
N ALA A 21 -13.22 10.69 -8.55
CA ALA A 21 -12.75 9.90 -9.70
C ALA A 21 -12.49 8.40 -9.39
N ILE A 22 -12.86 7.51 -10.29
CA ILE A 22 -12.74 6.05 -10.13
C ILE A 22 -11.76 5.52 -11.17
N SER A 23 -10.81 4.68 -10.73
CA SER A 23 -9.94 3.92 -11.64
C SER A 23 -10.66 2.68 -12.17
N SER A 24 -10.12 1.98 -13.17
CA SER A 24 -10.70 0.73 -13.67
C SER A 24 -9.70 -0.43 -13.56
N SER A 25 -10.21 -1.64 -13.39
CA SER A 25 -9.44 -2.89 -13.47
C SER A 25 -9.86 -3.63 -14.73
N ASN A 26 -9.01 -3.60 -15.77
CA ASN A 26 -9.30 -4.23 -17.06
C ASN A 26 -8.02 -4.65 -17.82
N LYS A 27 -6.98 -5.03 -17.07
CA LYS A 27 -5.71 -5.47 -17.63
C LYS A 27 -5.90 -6.88 -18.20
N SER A 28 -5.80 -7.06 -19.52
CA SER A 28 -6.13 -8.36 -20.17
C SER A 28 -5.32 -9.55 -19.66
N TRP A 29 -4.09 -9.32 -19.19
CA TRP A 29 -3.24 -10.38 -18.63
C TRP A 29 -3.76 -10.93 -17.29
N THR A 30 -4.63 -10.20 -16.58
CA THR A 30 -5.16 -10.67 -15.29
C THR A 30 -6.19 -11.78 -15.45
N GLU A 31 -6.74 -11.96 -16.65
CA GLU A 31 -7.72 -13.03 -16.96
C GLU A 31 -7.12 -14.44 -16.80
N GLU A 32 -5.79 -14.57 -16.81
CA GLU A 32 -5.07 -15.84 -16.59
C GLU A 32 -5.05 -16.28 -15.12
N TYR A 33 -5.37 -15.39 -14.18
CA TYR A 33 -5.35 -15.69 -12.74
C TYR A 33 -6.73 -16.06 -12.22
N ASP A 34 -6.79 -17.06 -11.34
CA ASP A 34 -8.02 -17.40 -10.62
C ASP A 34 -8.39 -16.26 -9.65
N PRO A 35 -9.66 -15.83 -9.59
CA PRO A 35 -10.07 -14.79 -8.65
C PRO A 35 -9.84 -15.21 -7.19
N ILE A 36 -9.72 -14.23 -6.30
CA ILE A 36 -9.56 -14.49 -4.86
C ILE A 36 -10.91 -14.94 -4.31
N THR A 37 -11.00 -16.19 -3.84
CA THR A 37 -12.24 -16.79 -3.33
C THR A 37 -12.28 -16.88 -1.81
N ASN A 38 -11.12 -16.94 -1.15
CA ASN A 38 -11.00 -17.00 0.30
C ASN A 38 -10.44 -15.68 0.81
N LEU A 39 -11.30 -14.89 1.46
CA LEU A 39 -10.95 -13.57 1.98
C LEU A 39 -10.84 -13.61 3.50
N ARG A 40 -9.73 -13.07 4.02
CA ARG A 40 -9.59 -12.74 5.43
C ARG A 40 -9.57 -11.23 5.58
N VAL A 41 -10.75 -10.65 5.81
CA VAL A 41 -10.91 -9.20 5.92
C VAL A 41 -10.81 -8.76 7.38
N HIS A 42 -9.88 -7.84 7.67
CA HIS A 42 -9.64 -7.30 9.02
C HIS A 42 -10.22 -5.89 9.23
N THR A 43 -10.89 -5.34 8.21
CA THR A 43 -11.56 -4.04 8.24
C THR A 43 -13.05 -4.19 7.90
N ARG A 44 -13.92 -3.44 8.57
CA ARG A 44 -15.37 -3.45 8.33
C ARG A 44 -15.91 -2.05 8.23
N VAL A 45 -16.82 -1.82 7.31
CA VAL A 45 -17.58 -0.57 7.22
C VAL A 45 -18.89 -0.79 7.98
N VAL A 46 -19.10 -0.03 9.06
CA VAL A 46 -20.29 -0.15 9.90
C VAL A 46 -20.87 1.24 10.10
N GLN A 47 -22.10 1.45 9.64
CA GLN A 47 -22.83 2.74 9.78
C GLN A 47 -22.02 3.95 9.27
N GLY A 48 -21.28 3.78 8.17
CA GLY A 48 -20.43 4.83 7.59
C GLY A 48 -19.07 5.03 8.29
N GLY A 49 -18.82 4.35 9.41
CA GLY A 49 -17.51 4.29 10.06
C GLY A 49 -16.68 3.09 9.60
N ILE A 50 -15.36 3.17 9.77
CA ILE A 50 -14.43 2.06 9.49
C ILE A 50 -13.91 1.51 10.81
N ILE A 51 -14.08 0.21 11.03
CA ILE A 51 -13.53 -0.53 12.17
C ILE A 51 -12.41 -1.43 11.64
N ALA A 52 -11.24 -1.41 12.27
CA ALA A 52 -10.07 -2.20 11.86
C ALA A 52 -9.51 -3.00 13.05
N ASN A 53 -9.17 -4.27 12.81
CA ASN A 53 -8.51 -5.13 13.79
C ASN A 53 -7.04 -5.37 13.40
N TYR A 54 -6.22 -4.33 13.58
CA TYR A 54 -4.78 -4.39 13.32
C TYR A 54 -4.02 -5.41 14.19
N PRO A 55 -4.31 -5.56 15.51
CA PRO A 55 -3.55 -6.50 16.34
C PRO A 55 -3.60 -7.96 15.90
N THR A 56 -4.69 -8.39 15.24
CA THR A 56 -4.80 -9.75 14.69
C THR A 56 -4.34 -9.86 13.23
N ALA A 57 -4.21 -8.72 12.54
CA ALA A 57 -3.81 -8.65 11.14
C ALA A 57 -2.29 -8.53 10.99
N CYS A 58 -1.65 -7.84 11.92
CA CYS A 58 -0.23 -7.54 11.90
C CYS A 58 0.55 -8.46 12.83
N LEU A 59 1.82 -8.68 12.49
CA LEU A 59 2.77 -9.30 13.41
C LEU A 59 3.01 -8.39 14.63
N PRO A 60 3.35 -8.96 15.80
CA PRO A 60 3.75 -8.16 16.94
C PRO A 60 5.05 -7.40 16.65
N PHE A 61 5.34 -6.38 17.47
CA PHE A 61 6.62 -5.70 17.41
C PHE A 61 7.77 -6.64 17.78
N TYR A 62 8.82 -6.61 16.96
CA TYR A 62 10.08 -7.29 17.19
C TYR A 62 11.14 -6.30 17.72
N ALA A 63 12.29 -6.82 18.13
CA ALA A 63 13.34 -6.02 18.75
C ALA A 63 13.92 -4.94 17.80
N ASP A 64 13.96 -5.22 16.51
CA ASP A 64 14.42 -4.30 15.47
C ASP A 64 13.43 -3.14 15.23
N ASP A 65 12.13 -3.33 15.48
CA ASP A 65 11.14 -2.26 15.39
C ASP A 65 11.41 -1.15 16.40
N HIS A 66 11.88 -1.47 17.60
CA HIS A 66 12.28 -0.44 18.58
C HIS A 66 13.37 0.46 18.03
N ARG A 67 14.35 -0.11 17.31
CA ARG A 67 15.42 0.66 16.67
C ARG A 67 14.84 1.60 15.61
N ARG A 68 14.03 1.09 14.69
CA ARG A 68 13.39 1.87 13.62
C ARG A 68 12.51 3.00 14.17
N LEU A 69 11.71 2.69 15.18
CA LEU A 69 10.77 3.64 15.80
C LEU A 69 11.48 4.74 16.59
N SER A 70 12.69 4.49 17.08
CA SER A 70 13.52 5.47 17.78
C SER A 70 14.35 6.37 16.86
N SER A 71 14.45 6.03 15.56
CA SER A 71 15.20 6.82 14.60
C SER A 71 14.63 8.23 14.45
N PRO A 72 15.47 9.26 14.24
CA PRO A 72 15.00 10.59 13.90
C PRO A 72 14.11 10.58 12.65
N SER A 73 13.04 11.36 12.67
CA SER A 73 12.14 11.52 11.53
C SER A 73 11.76 12.99 11.34
N ILE A 74 11.31 13.31 10.13
CA ILE A 74 10.86 14.63 9.72
C ILE A 74 9.46 14.52 9.14
N LEU A 75 8.65 15.56 9.35
CA LEU A 75 7.33 15.67 8.73
C LEU A 75 7.47 15.97 7.24
N PRO A 76 6.47 15.61 6.42
CA PRO A 76 6.38 16.05 5.04
C PRO A 76 6.36 17.58 4.96
N ASN A 77 6.82 18.10 3.81
CA ASN A 77 6.69 19.52 3.54
C ASN A 77 5.20 19.92 3.45
N PRO A 78 4.83 21.13 3.92
CA PRO A 78 3.48 21.65 3.74
C PRO A 78 3.07 21.65 2.26
N THR A 79 2.00 20.93 1.93
CA THR A 79 1.52 20.71 0.57
C THR A 79 -0.01 20.64 0.57
N SER A 80 -0.66 21.08 -0.51
CA SER A 80 -2.10 20.89 -0.72
C SER A 80 -2.32 19.92 -1.88
N TRP A 81 -3.16 18.92 -1.67
CA TRP A 81 -3.40 17.85 -2.64
C TRP A 81 -4.80 17.93 -3.23
N THR A 82 -4.90 17.81 -4.55
CA THR A 82 -6.17 17.55 -5.24
C THR A 82 -6.06 16.22 -5.97
N LEU A 83 -6.80 15.22 -5.51
CA LEU A 83 -6.69 13.84 -6.02
C LEU A 83 -7.66 13.66 -7.20
N LYS A 84 -7.20 13.92 -8.43
CA LYS A 84 -8.02 13.82 -9.66
C LYS A 84 -7.89 12.47 -10.35
N ASN A 85 -6.74 11.82 -10.22
CA ASN A 85 -6.43 10.55 -10.89
C ASN A 85 -5.67 9.60 -9.96
N GLU A 86 -5.30 8.42 -10.49
CA GLU A 86 -4.55 7.38 -9.78
C GLU A 86 -3.12 7.83 -9.41
N ALA A 87 -2.45 8.56 -10.31
CA ALA A 87 -1.10 9.07 -10.06
C ALA A 87 -1.07 10.12 -8.92
N ASP A 88 -2.14 10.92 -8.77
CA ASP A 88 -2.23 11.91 -7.69
C ASP A 88 -2.31 11.22 -6.32
N ILE A 89 -3.13 10.17 -6.18
CA ILE A 89 -3.25 9.42 -4.92
C ILE A 89 -2.00 8.61 -4.63
N GLU A 90 -1.35 8.05 -5.66
CA GLU A 90 -0.06 7.38 -5.52
C GLU A 90 0.99 8.36 -5.01
N CYS A 91 1.08 9.55 -5.61
CA CYS A 91 2.03 10.59 -5.22
C CYS A 91 1.78 11.08 -3.79
N TRP A 92 0.51 11.30 -3.42
CA TRP A 92 0.10 11.63 -2.05
C TRP A 92 0.51 10.54 -1.06
N PHE A 93 0.14 9.28 -1.32
CA PHE A 93 0.45 8.17 -0.41
C PHE A 93 1.96 7.99 -0.26
N PHE A 94 2.70 8.10 -1.35
CA PHE A 94 4.16 8.02 -1.30
C PHE A 94 4.77 9.15 -0.48
N SER A 95 4.33 10.39 -0.67
CA SER A 95 4.91 11.58 -0.04
C SER A 95 4.53 11.71 1.43
N GLU A 96 3.27 11.46 1.76
CA GLU A 96 2.74 11.65 3.11
C GLU A 96 2.94 10.44 4.01
N ILE A 97 3.06 9.23 3.44
CA ILE A 97 3.14 7.98 4.23
C ILE A 97 4.46 7.24 3.96
N CYS A 98 4.69 6.80 2.72
CA CYS A 98 5.80 5.89 2.44
C CYS A 98 7.16 6.50 2.69
N GLN A 99 7.38 7.77 2.31
CA GLN A 99 8.67 8.44 2.52
C GLN A 99 9.01 8.58 4.00
N ILE A 100 8.01 8.91 4.83
CA ILE A 100 8.18 8.96 6.28
C ILE A 100 8.60 7.58 6.78
N VAL A 101 7.77 6.55 6.54
CA VAL A 101 8.03 5.19 7.03
C VAL A 101 9.40 4.70 6.56
N ARG A 102 9.75 4.91 5.28
CA ARG A 102 11.02 4.50 4.69
C ARG A 102 12.23 5.15 5.37
N GLY A 103 12.09 6.35 5.95
CA GLY A 103 13.15 6.95 6.77
C GLY A 103 13.60 6.06 7.93
N ALA A 104 12.71 5.20 8.46
CA ALA A 104 13.02 4.25 9.52
C ALA A 104 13.88 3.06 9.02
N TRP A 105 13.89 2.83 7.71
CA TRP A 105 14.52 1.70 7.04
C TRP A 105 15.79 2.12 6.28
N LEU A 106 16.48 3.17 6.72
CA LEU A 106 17.75 3.57 6.10
C LEU A 106 18.92 2.68 6.52
N GLU A 107 18.88 2.12 7.74
CA GLU A 107 20.01 1.38 8.31
C GLU A 107 19.69 -0.04 8.76
N ALA A 108 18.42 -0.40 8.94
CA ALA A 108 18.04 -1.64 9.62
C ALA A 108 16.80 -2.36 9.05
N PRO A 109 16.92 -3.08 7.92
CA PRO A 109 17.95 -2.95 6.89
C PRO A 109 17.69 -1.72 6.00
N LEU A 110 18.67 -1.36 5.16
CA LEU A 110 18.46 -0.39 4.07
C LEU A 110 17.42 -0.94 3.09
N VAL A 111 16.30 -0.22 2.96
CA VAL A 111 15.27 -0.49 1.95
C VAL A 111 15.44 0.46 0.77
N VAL A 112 15.75 -0.12 -0.38
CA VAL A 112 15.78 0.57 -1.67
C VAL A 112 14.37 0.63 -2.24
N PHE A 113 14.00 1.77 -2.82
CA PHE A 113 12.71 1.98 -3.45
C PHE A 113 12.91 2.34 -4.92
N ASN A 114 12.21 1.65 -5.80
CA ASN A 114 12.14 1.95 -7.22
C ASN A 114 10.68 2.18 -7.63
N LYS A 115 10.43 3.26 -8.39
CA LYS A 115 9.12 3.57 -8.96
C LYS A 115 9.07 3.09 -10.41
N GLN A 116 7.91 2.57 -10.84
CA GLN A 116 7.68 2.09 -12.22
C GLN A 116 8.77 1.11 -12.70
N ALA A 117 9.10 0.15 -11.84
CA ALA A 117 10.21 -0.76 -12.06
C ALA A 117 9.71 -2.20 -12.16
N ARG A 118 10.48 -3.03 -12.87
CA ARG A 118 10.29 -4.48 -12.81
C ARG A 118 10.93 -5.00 -11.52
N PRO A 119 10.21 -5.81 -10.72
CA PRO A 119 10.83 -6.49 -9.60
C PRO A 119 12.03 -7.34 -10.08
N PRO A 120 13.13 -7.40 -9.32
CA PRO A 120 14.27 -8.25 -9.67
C PRO A 120 13.87 -9.74 -9.75
N GLY A 121 14.51 -10.46 -10.68
CA GLY A 121 14.22 -11.86 -11.00
C GLY A 121 13.55 -12.05 -12.36
N GLU A 122 13.71 -13.23 -12.97
CA GLU A 122 13.26 -13.51 -14.35
C GLU A 122 11.73 -13.72 -14.48
N VAL A 123 11.02 -13.88 -13.37
CA VAL A 123 9.59 -14.28 -13.36
C VAL A 123 8.66 -13.10 -13.65
N HIS A 124 9.04 -11.87 -13.29
CA HIS A 124 8.17 -10.71 -13.38
C HIS A 124 8.36 -9.95 -14.70
N LYS A 125 7.42 -10.12 -15.63
CA LYS A 125 7.48 -9.50 -16.97
C LYS A 125 7.00 -8.04 -16.99
N GLN A 126 6.22 -7.62 -16.00
CA GLN A 126 5.57 -6.31 -15.96
C GLN A 126 6.26 -5.35 -14.98
N ALA A 127 6.27 -4.08 -15.35
CA ALA A 127 6.61 -3.02 -14.41
C ALA A 127 5.41 -2.82 -13.46
N VAL A 128 5.73 -2.55 -12.20
CA VAL A 128 4.76 -2.24 -11.15
C VAL A 128 4.99 -0.82 -10.65
N ASP A 129 3.98 -0.20 -10.05
CA ASP A 129 4.08 1.20 -9.63
C ASP A 129 5.23 1.40 -8.63
N SER A 130 5.41 0.48 -7.69
CA SER A 130 6.41 0.60 -6.63
C SER A 130 7.04 -0.75 -6.26
N VAL A 131 8.37 -0.81 -6.16
CA VAL A 131 9.12 -1.97 -5.67
C VAL A 131 10.02 -1.55 -4.53
N TYR A 132 9.94 -2.28 -3.42
CA TYR A 132 10.81 -2.12 -2.25
C TYR A 132 11.73 -3.34 -2.16
N ILE A 133 13.03 -3.09 -2.09
CA ILE A 133 14.07 -4.12 -2.18
C ILE A 133 14.99 -4.00 -0.96
N ILE A 134 15.36 -5.14 -0.39
CA ILE A 134 16.47 -5.23 0.56
C ILE A 134 17.61 -6.02 -0.08
N LYS A 135 18.86 -5.74 0.34
CA LYS A 135 20.03 -6.46 -0.17
C LYS A 135 20.83 -7.18 0.92
N PRO A 136 20.26 -8.19 1.61
CA PRO A 136 21.02 -8.99 2.54
C PRO A 136 22.17 -9.67 1.79
N ASN A 137 23.41 -9.45 2.21
CA ASN A 137 24.62 -10.03 1.60
C ASN A 137 24.87 -9.68 0.11
N GLY A 138 24.23 -8.63 -0.40
CA GLY A 138 24.42 -8.14 -1.77
C GLY A 138 23.40 -8.64 -2.79
N ASP A 139 22.63 -9.68 -2.48
CA ASP A 139 21.57 -10.21 -3.35
C ASP A 139 20.29 -9.40 -3.22
N GLU A 140 19.60 -9.11 -4.32
CA GLU A 140 18.35 -8.34 -4.30
C GLU A 140 17.16 -9.22 -3.92
N HIS A 141 16.47 -8.85 -2.84
CA HIS A 141 15.23 -9.48 -2.41
C HIS A 141 14.09 -8.48 -2.40
N VAL A 142 12.99 -8.81 -3.07
CA VAL A 142 11.75 -8.02 -3.03
C VAL A 142 11.14 -8.13 -1.64
N LEU A 143 11.00 -6.99 -0.97
CA LEU A 143 10.30 -6.86 0.31
C LEU A 143 8.80 -6.61 0.08
N MET A 144 8.47 -5.72 -0.84
CA MET A 144 7.09 -5.32 -1.13
C MET A 144 6.96 -4.84 -2.59
N ILE A 145 5.83 -5.16 -3.19
CA ILE A 145 5.35 -4.57 -4.44
C ILE A 145 4.10 -3.75 -4.11
N GLY A 146 4.01 -2.55 -4.66
CA GLY A 146 2.85 -1.68 -4.52
C GLY A 146 2.27 -1.34 -5.89
N GLU A 147 0.94 -1.39 -5.97
CA GLU A 147 0.12 -0.87 -7.06
C GLU A 147 -0.89 0.10 -6.45
N ALA A 148 -1.06 1.27 -7.05
CA ALA A 148 -2.06 2.23 -6.63
C ALA A 148 -3.37 1.98 -7.38
N LYS A 149 -4.47 1.99 -6.64
CA LYS A 149 -5.81 1.94 -7.21
C LYS A 149 -6.70 2.93 -6.48
N ARG A 150 -7.59 3.58 -7.21
CA ARG A 150 -8.48 4.59 -6.63
C ARG A 150 -9.94 4.19 -6.77
N ASN A 151 -10.63 4.14 -5.63
CA ASN A 151 -12.08 3.95 -5.53
C ASN A 151 -12.61 2.70 -6.27
N LEU A 152 -11.83 1.60 -6.28
CA LEU A 152 -12.22 0.34 -6.93
C LEU A 152 -12.94 -0.65 -6.02
N ILE A 153 -12.62 -0.64 -4.72
CA ILE A 153 -13.15 -1.60 -3.77
C ILE A 153 -14.62 -1.28 -3.50
N GLU A 154 -15.50 -2.26 -3.71
CA GLU A 154 -16.86 -2.26 -3.19
C GLU A 154 -16.89 -2.94 -1.81
N PRO A 155 -16.90 -2.19 -0.69
CA PRO A 155 -16.57 -2.76 0.61
C PRO A 155 -17.49 -3.90 1.05
N GLU A 156 -18.78 -3.82 0.73
CA GLU A 156 -19.76 -4.85 1.07
C GLU A 156 -19.45 -6.17 0.36
N ALA A 157 -19.15 -6.15 -0.94
CA ALA A 157 -18.80 -7.36 -1.69
C ALA A 157 -17.58 -8.07 -1.11
N TRP A 158 -16.54 -7.30 -0.73
CA TRP A 158 -15.33 -7.86 -0.12
C TRP A 158 -15.57 -8.38 1.31
N GLN A 159 -16.37 -7.69 2.11
CA GLN A 159 -16.65 -8.06 3.50
C GLN A 159 -17.57 -9.27 3.63
N TYR A 160 -18.53 -9.42 2.72
CA TYR A 160 -19.46 -10.56 2.72
C TYR A 160 -18.96 -11.75 1.91
N GLY A 161 -17.87 -11.60 1.15
CA GLY A 161 -17.33 -12.68 0.32
C GLY A 161 -18.02 -12.82 -1.04
N ASN A 162 -18.78 -11.80 -1.46
CA ASN A 162 -19.56 -11.77 -2.69
C ASN A 162 -18.77 -11.17 -3.87
N VAL A 163 -17.44 -11.16 -3.80
CA VAL A 163 -16.55 -10.57 -4.84
C VAL A 163 -16.80 -11.19 -6.23
N LEU A 164 -17.17 -12.47 -6.28
CA LEU A 164 -17.44 -13.19 -7.53
C LEU A 164 -18.80 -12.86 -8.16
N GLU A 165 -19.72 -12.24 -7.41
CA GLU A 165 -21.05 -11.87 -7.93
C GLU A 165 -20.99 -10.61 -8.80
N LEU A 166 -19.91 -9.84 -8.70
CA LEU A 166 -19.71 -8.58 -9.41
C LEU A 166 -18.52 -8.72 -10.37
N ALA A 167 -18.77 -8.56 -11.67
CA ALA A 167 -17.73 -8.72 -12.69
C ALA A 167 -16.55 -7.74 -12.50
N SER A 168 -16.81 -6.50 -12.05
CA SER A 168 -15.79 -5.51 -11.71
C SER A 168 -14.88 -5.97 -10.57
N GLN A 169 -15.47 -6.49 -9.49
CA GLN A 169 -14.73 -6.97 -8.32
C GLN A 169 -14.03 -8.30 -8.61
N THR A 170 -14.59 -9.15 -9.47
CA THR A 170 -13.93 -10.37 -9.95
C THR A 170 -12.63 -10.02 -10.68
N ARG A 171 -12.67 -9.12 -11.67
CA ARG A 171 -11.47 -8.66 -12.40
C ARG A 171 -10.45 -8.03 -11.47
N PHE A 172 -10.92 -7.19 -10.55
CA PHE A 172 -10.05 -6.57 -9.56
C PHE A 172 -9.40 -7.60 -8.63
N SER A 173 -10.12 -8.65 -8.23
CA SER A 173 -9.54 -9.74 -7.43
C SER A 173 -8.47 -10.54 -8.19
N GLN A 174 -8.63 -10.71 -9.51
CA GLN A 174 -7.62 -11.35 -10.36
C GLN A 174 -6.38 -10.46 -10.48
N GLU A 175 -6.56 -9.15 -10.66
CA GLU A 175 -5.46 -8.16 -10.66
C GLU A 175 -4.73 -8.07 -9.31
N LEU A 176 -5.40 -8.31 -8.19
CA LEU A 176 -4.72 -8.37 -6.89
C LEU A 176 -3.93 -9.65 -6.68
N ARG A 177 -4.22 -10.71 -7.45
CA ARG A 177 -3.58 -12.02 -7.28
C ARG A 177 -2.29 -12.15 -8.08
N GLY A 178 -2.24 -11.57 -9.27
CA GLY A 178 -1.06 -11.56 -10.14
C GLY A 178 -0.75 -10.15 -10.56
#